data_AF-A0A5D9DCA1-F1
#
_entry.id   AF-A0A5D9DCA1-F1
#
_cell.length_a   1.000
_cell.length_b   1.000
_cell.length_c   1.000
_cell.angle_alpha   90.00
_cell.angle_beta   90.00
_cell.angle_gamma   90.00
#
_symmetry.space_group_name_H-M   'P 1'
#
loop_
_entity.id
_entity.type
_entity.pdbx_description
1 polymer ?
#
loop_
_entity_poly.entity_id
_entity_poly.type
_entity_poly.pdbx_seq_one_letter_code
_entity_poly.pdbx_strand_id
1 'polypeptide(L)'
;MASVTYPTEMGGDGKTYTDDADPDTGMANGGHQTRLIPAMAGAVAMGEYAKSQADAASSSASSAANDAAAAEQAKNEVHVDQDTIQAAVATTTENASLASAYADTATNMADAVAQATATYTGVGSGLGATSDGDYFRVISAPEAQRIDVYRNDSGSATLIAEYYTRGGVDARMRDQVRLSRSLQRQGDLGQSLHADFLLQAYGWTDSPMDGVQHALSDSEVITVLRASPKWVWDARGKLVEVPVDTPAYEYDPITGTPLGVLNEPHSTNEIAECNRWDANSSDLLFPGNGDPFPGGNGVPVRVVPNAEHTRHFARQVNPIDVEGLEIAYSFFCKPQGYTRIQVRVNGYSGDVAASIDLVAGEATWTASSTVKAIVTPLPEGFYRVELSGVATSNGSWVHLFIQEADGSMDFAGDEVSGIDLYWGQLEVRGSATSPIWTEGSSAAREADGVRTYADGWENRRQCSVFLDVAMKGGGANDDNIVTLGAGSGGERMVISKRGQVYVASPDGNSFAGHNFSPSLYPDTTTYAFAYEEQGRFDMAINQGESSRTLEIMSDKRMGMARLTLGNQHTGWSGVMNGYLRRLRYYPYYMPLAELEALQ
;
A
#
# COMPACT_ATOMS: atom_id res chain seq x y z
N MET A 1 105.09 10.59 23.44
CA MET A 1 104.99 10.77 21.98
C MET A 1 103.54 10.51 21.61
N ALA A 2 102.93 11.38 20.79
CA ALA A 2 101.57 11.14 20.33
C ALA A 2 101.60 10.09 19.21
N SER A 3 100.69 9.13 19.26
CA SER A 3 100.51 8.12 18.21
C SER A 3 99.03 7.92 17.92
N VAL A 4 98.71 7.58 16.66
CA VAL A 4 97.36 7.19 16.23
C VAL A 4 97.44 5.93 15.39
N THR A 5 96.58 4.95 15.69
CA THR A 5 96.45 3.72 14.92
C THR A 5 95.08 3.72 14.25
N TYR A 6 95.00 3.34 12.98
CA TYR A 6 93.73 3.23 12.25
C TYR A 6 93.40 1.75 12.02
N PRO A 7 92.55 1.11 12.87
CA PRO A 7 92.26 -0.31 12.77
C PRO A 7 91.49 -0.67 11.49
N THR A 8 91.79 -1.85 10.93
CA THR A 8 91.14 -2.29 9.69
C THR A 8 89.66 -2.62 9.89
N GLU A 9 89.25 -3.03 11.10
CA GLU A 9 87.84 -3.29 11.44
C GLU A 9 86.95 -2.04 11.39
N MET A 10 87.55 -0.84 11.38
CA MET A 10 86.86 0.45 11.28
C MET A 10 87.20 1.18 9.96
N GLY A 11 87.69 0.44 8.96
CA GLY A 11 88.02 0.98 7.63
C GLY A 11 89.43 1.59 7.50
N GLY A 12 90.22 1.59 8.57
CA GLY A 12 91.61 2.05 8.57
C GLY A 12 92.58 1.12 7.83
N ASP A 13 93.84 1.53 7.72
CA ASP A 13 94.87 0.78 6.99
C ASP A 13 95.72 -0.16 7.89
N GLY A 14 95.39 -0.24 9.18
CA GLY A 14 96.05 -1.05 10.20
C GLY A 14 97.37 -0.46 10.70
N LYS A 15 97.77 0.74 10.26
CA LYS A 15 99.06 1.34 10.62
C LYS A 15 98.96 2.29 11.79
N THR A 16 100.11 2.46 12.45
CA THR A 16 100.33 3.44 13.53
C THR A 16 101.22 4.55 13.02
N TYR A 17 100.80 5.79 13.26
CA TYR A 17 101.52 7.01 12.90
C TYR A 17 101.98 7.71 14.18
N THR A 18 103.25 8.09 14.27
CA THR A 18 103.87 8.72 15.43
C THR A 18 104.44 10.11 15.09
N ASP A 19 104.48 11.01 16.07
CA ASP A 19 105.07 12.35 15.93
C ASP A 19 106.59 12.38 16.23
N ASP A 20 107.31 11.32 15.85
CA ASP A 20 108.75 11.19 16.09
C ASP A 20 109.53 11.00 14.78
N ALA A 21 110.83 10.75 14.92
CA ALA A 21 111.75 10.52 13.81
C ALA A 21 111.86 9.04 13.40
N ASP A 22 110.95 8.17 13.87
CA ASP A 22 110.97 6.76 13.52
C ASP A 22 110.85 6.59 11.99
N PRO A 23 111.77 5.83 11.36
CA PRO A 23 111.81 5.75 9.90
C PRO A 23 110.61 5.02 9.31
N ASP A 24 109.83 4.26 10.08
CA ASP A 24 108.71 3.45 9.61
C ASP A 24 107.34 4.05 9.98
N THR A 25 107.24 4.70 11.13
CA THR A 25 105.97 5.24 11.69
C THR A 25 105.95 6.75 11.88
N GLY A 26 107.12 7.39 11.93
CA GLY A 26 107.32 8.80 12.29
C GLY A 26 107.04 9.81 11.18
N MET A 27 106.58 11.01 11.59
CA MET A 27 106.25 12.15 10.72
C MET A 27 107.40 13.17 10.57
N ALA A 28 108.42 13.11 11.45
CA ALA A 28 109.60 13.97 11.36
C ALA A 28 110.57 13.51 10.24
N ASN A 29 111.66 14.25 10.01
CA ASN A 29 112.70 13.93 9.01
C ASN A 29 112.17 13.63 7.59
N GLY A 30 111.10 14.30 7.16
CA GLY A 30 110.48 14.12 5.84
C GLY A 30 109.39 13.04 5.79
N GLY A 31 109.16 12.26 6.86
CA GLY A 31 108.11 11.24 6.93
C GLY A 31 106.69 11.78 6.67
N HIS A 32 106.41 13.02 7.06
CA HIS A 32 105.15 13.70 6.75
C HIS A 32 104.84 13.75 5.25
N GLN A 33 105.84 13.82 4.36
CA GLN A 33 105.62 13.88 2.91
C GLN A 33 105.04 12.58 2.35
N THR A 34 105.31 11.45 2.99
CA THR A 34 104.87 10.12 2.53
C THR A 34 103.75 9.55 3.39
N ARG A 35 103.63 9.95 4.66
CA ARG A 35 102.70 9.36 5.64
C ARG A 35 101.53 10.23 6.05
N LEU A 36 101.60 11.55 5.85
CA LEU A 36 100.50 12.45 6.23
C LEU A 36 99.22 12.14 5.46
N ILE A 37 99.30 11.97 4.14
CA ILE A 37 98.13 11.68 3.30
C ILE A 37 97.51 10.32 3.68
N PRO A 38 98.27 9.21 3.82
CA PRO A 38 97.74 7.96 4.37
C PRO A 38 97.09 8.10 5.75
N ALA A 39 97.71 8.84 6.67
CA ALA A 39 97.15 9.07 8.00
C ALA A 39 95.82 9.85 7.93
N MET A 40 95.73 10.86 7.05
CA MET A 40 94.48 11.58 6.80
C MET A 40 93.42 10.68 6.17
N ALA A 41 93.79 9.80 5.24
CA ALA A 41 92.87 8.82 4.64
C ALA A 41 92.34 7.83 5.70
N GLY A 42 93.19 7.37 6.63
CA GLY A 42 92.77 6.58 7.78
C GLY A 42 91.74 7.30 8.66
N ALA A 43 91.96 8.59 8.95
CA ALA A 43 91.00 9.40 9.70
C ALA A 43 89.64 9.55 8.99
N VAL A 44 89.66 9.76 7.66
CA VAL A 44 88.44 9.81 6.84
C VAL A 44 87.69 8.48 6.87
N ALA A 45 88.40 7.36 6.71
CA ALA A 45 87.79 6.03 6.74
C ALA A 45 87.13 5.71 8.10
N MET A 46 87.77 6.09 9.20
CA MET A 46 87.16 5.99 10.54
C MET A 46 85.90 6.85 10.66
N GLY A 47 85.91 8.05 10.06
CA GLY A 47 84.74 8.94 9.99
C GLY A 47 83.59 8.33 9.18
N GLU A 48 83.90 7.70 8.05
CA GLU A 48 82.92 6.97 7.23
C GLU A 48 82.35 5.76 7.98
N TYR A 49 83.18 5.01 8.70
CA TYR A 49 82.73 3.91 9.56
C TYR A 49 81.82 4.41 10.69
N ALA A 50 82.21 5.47 11.39
CA ALA A 50 81.40 6.07 12.44
C ALA A 50 80.05 6.56 11.91
N LYS A 51 80.04 7.19 10.72
CA LYS A 51 78.82 7.58 10.02
C LYS A 51 77.96 6.36 9.67
N SER A 52 78.55 5.29 9.13
CA SER A 52 77.85 4.03 8.82
C SER A 52 77.19 3.41 10.06
N GLN A 53 77.91 3.38 11.20
CA GLN A 53 77.34 2.90 12.46
C GLN A 53 76.22 3.81 12.97
N ALA A 54 76.35 5.13 12.84
CA ALA A 54 75.29 6.08 13.19
C ALA A 54 74.05 5.90 12.29
N ASP A 55 74.24 5.71 10.98
CA ASP A 55 73.17 5.45 10.01
C ASP A 55 72.46 4.12 10.33
N ALA A 56 73.22 3.08 10.70
CA ALA A 56 72.67 1.79 11.14
C ALA A 56 71.88 1.90 12.45
N ALA A 57 72.40 2.64 13.44
CA ALA A 57 71.70 2.91 14.69
C ALA A 57 70.41 3.70 14.47
N SER A 58 70.43 4.72 13.60
CA SER A 58 69.25 5.50 13.20
C SER A 58 68.19 4.63 12.51
N SER A 59 68.62 3.72 11.62
CA SER A 59 67.74 2.77 10.93
C SER A 59 67.12 1.76 11.91
N SER A 60 67.90 1.26 12.87
CA SER A 60 67.42 0.36 13.92
C SER A 60 66.42 1.06 14.85
N ALA A 61 66.69 2.30 15.24
CA ALA A 61 65.76 3.10 16.05
C ALA A 61 64.43 3.35 15.31
N SER A 62 64.48 3.64 14.00
CA SER A 62 63.29 3.80 13.16
C SER A 62 62.49 2.49 13.06
N SER A 63 63.17 1.35 12.91
CA SER A 63 62.53 0.03 12.87
C SER A 63 61.84 -0.30 14.18
N ALA A 64 62.52 -0.06 15.32
CA ALA A 64 61.93 -0.27 16.65
C ALA A 64 60.72 0.63 16.91
N ALA A 65 60.73 1.88 16.43
CA ALA A 65 59.58 2.77 16.51
C ALA A 65 58.39 2.26 15.69
N ASN A 66 58.65 1.73 14.49
CA ASN A 66 57.62 1.13 13.64
C ASN A 66 57.03 -0.14 14.29
N ASP A 67 57.88 -1.01 14.86
CA ASP A 67 57.44 -2.22 15.55
C ASP A 67 56.58 -1.87 16.78
N ALA A 68 56.94 -0.83 17.53
CA ALA A 68 56.14 -0.35 18.65
C ALA A 68 54.77 0.19 18.20
N ALA A 69 54.73 0.94 17.09
CA ALA A 69 53.48 1.43 16.52
C ALA A 69 52.59 0.28 16.03
N ALA A 70 53.17 -0.72 15.36
CA ALA A 70 52.46 -1.92 14.92
C ALA A 70 51.90 -2.72 16.12
N ALA A 71 52.66 -2.84 17.21
CA ALA A 71 52.19 -3.49 18.43
C ALA A 71 51.01 -2.74 19.09
N GLU A 72 51.03 -1.41 19.12
CA GLU A 72 49.91 -0.62 19.64
C GLU A 72 48.67 -0.73 18.76
N GLN A 73 48.83 -0.77 17.43
CA GLN A 73 47.73 -1.03 16.51
C GLN A 73 47.11 -2.41 16.74
N ALA A 74 47.93 -3.46 16.82
CA ALA A 74 47.45 -4.82 17.08
C ALA A 74 46.71 -4.93 18.42
N LYS A 75 47.18 -4.22 19.45
CA LYS A 75 46.50 -4.12 20.75
C LYS A 75 45.12 -3.46 20.63
N ASN A 76 44.98 -2.40 19.82
CA ASN A 76 43.69 -1.74 19.61
C ASN A 76 42.71 -2.63 18.82
N GLU A 77 43.19 -3.39 17.83
CA GLU A 77 42.38 -4.37 17.08
C GLU A 77 41.82 -5.46 18.01
N VAL A 78 42.64 -6.01 18.90
CA VAL A 78 42.20 -6.99 19.92
C VAL A 78 41.15 -6.41 20.86
N HIS A 79 41.23 -5.12 21.19
CA HIS A 79 40.23 -4.46 22.05
C HIS A 79 38.87 -4.32 21.35
N VAL A 80 38.86 -3.96 20.06
CA VAL A 80 37.63 -3.91 19.24
C VAL A 80 36.97 -5.29 19.12
N ASP A 81 37.77 -6.34 18.94
CA ASP A 81 37.27 -7.72 18.94
C ASP A 81 36.65 -8.09 20.30
N GLN A 82 37.26 -7.67 21.40
CA GLN A 82 36.72 -7.89 22.74
C GLN A 82 35.36 -7.22 22.95
N ASP A 83 35.19 -5.95 22.53
CA ASP A 83 33.92 -5.23 22.63
C ASP A 83 32.83 -5.89 21.78
N THR A 84 33.19 -6.33 20.57
CA THR A 84 32.29 -7.05 19.66
C THR A 84 31.81 -8.37 20.28
N ILE A 85 32.74 -9.13 20.89
CA ILE A 85 32.41 -10.37 21.61
C ILE A 85 31.50 -10.08 22.81
N GLN A 86 31.78 -9.02 23.59
CA GLN A 86 30.94 -8.64 24.72
C GLN A 86 29.51 -8.28 24.31
N ALA A 87 29.34 -7.55 23.20
CA ALA A 87 28.02 -7.25 22.63
C ALA A 87 27.27 -8.53 22.20
N ALA A 88 27.95 -9.45 21.51
CA ALA A 88 27.36 -10.73 21.10
C ALA A 88 26.95 -11.60 22.30
N VAL A 89 27.75 -11.60 23.38
CA VAL A 89 27.43 -12.30 24.63
C VAL A 89 26.20 -11.69 25.30
N ALA A 90 26.07 -10.36 25.31
CA ALA A 90 24.89 -9.67 25.86
C ALA A 90 23.60 -10.06 25.12
N THR A 91 23.61 -9.98 23.78
CA THR A 91 22.46 -10.41 22.94
C THR A 91 22.14 -11.89 23.14
N THR A 92 23.16 -12.75 23.24
CA THR A 92 22.94 -14.18 23.49
C THR A 92 22.31 -14.44 24.86
N THR A 93 22.70 -13.67 25.88
CA THR A 93 22.17 -13.76 27.25
C THR A 93 20.70 -13.31 27.31
N GLU A 94 20.37 -12.23 26.60
CA GLU A 94 19.00 -11.75 26.44
C GLU A 94 18.12 -12.79 25.72
N ASN A 95 18.59 -13.32 24.59
CA ASN A 95 17.90 -14.38 23.85
C ASN A 95 17.68 -15.64 24.69
N ALA A 96 18.66 -16.04 25.51
CA ALA A 96 18.53 -17.18 26.42
C ALA A 96 17.48 -16.91 27.52
N SER A 97 17.43 -15.68 28.04
CA SER A 97 16.43 -15.27 29.04
C SER A 97 15.03 -15.26 28.45
N LEU A 98 14.85 -14.73 27.23
CA LEU A 98 13.59 -14.79 26.49
C LEU A 98 13.17 -16.24 26.20
N ALA A 99 14.10 -17.09 25.77
CA ALA A 99 13.83 -18.51 25.53
C ALA A 99 13.36 -19.24 26.79
N SER A 100 13.96 -18.93 27.95
CA SER A 100 13.52 -19.47 29.24
C SER A 100 12.10 -18.99 29.59
N ALA A 101 11.82 -17.69 29.44
CA ALA A 101 10.49 -17.15 29.69
C ALA A 101 9.42 -17.76 28.76
N TYR A 102 9.76 -17.98 27.49
CA TYR A 102 8.89 -18.69 26.54
C TYR A 102 8.68 -20.15 26.93
N ALA A 103 9.71 -20.83 27.44
CA ALA A 103 9.58 -22.22 27.92
C ALA A 103 8.69 -22.33 29.17
N ASP A 104 8.83 -21.40 30.13
CA ASP A 104 7.98 -21.33 31.32
C ASP A 104 6.53 -21.04 30.93
N THR A 105 6.33 -20.08 30.02
CA THR A 105 5.02 -19.76 29.46
C THR A 105 4.43 -20.99 28.77
N ALA A 106 5.18 -21.66 27.91
CA ALA A 106 4.73 -22.88 27.22
C ALA A 106 4.37 -24.01 28.20
N THR A 107 5.08 -24.14 29.32
CA THR A 107 4.80 -25.14 30.36
C THR A 107 3.50 -24.81 31.09
N ASN A 108 3.35 -23.58 31.59
CA ASN A 108 2.12 -23.11 32.23
C ASN A 108 0.92 -23.20 31.28
N MET A 109 1.15 -22.97 29.98
CA MET A 109 0.16 -23.10 28.92
C MET A 109 -0.22 -24.56 28.65
N ALA A 110 0.75 -25.48 28.60
CA ALA A 110 0.48 -26.91 28.45
C ALA A 110 -0.38 -27.42 29.60
N ASP A 111 -0.11 -26.95 30.83
CA ASP A 111 -0.89 -27.27 32.01
C ASP A 111 -2.31 -26.69 31.95
N ALA A 112 -2.46 -25.43 31.53
CA ALA A 112 -3.78 -24.80 31.34
C ALA A 112 -4.62 -25.50 30.25
N VAL A 113 -3.99 -25.86 29.13
CA VAL A 113 -4.63 -26.64 28.06
C VAL A 113 -4.99 -28.03 28.56
N ALA A 114 -4.11 -28.71 29.31
CA ALA A 114 -4.40 -30.02 29.90
C ALA A 114 -5.57 -29.97 30.89
N GLN A 115 -5.73 -28.86 31.62
CA GLN A 115 -6.85 -28.63 32.55
C GLN A 115 -8.14 -28.24 31.84
N ALA A 116 -8.08 -27.54 30.70
CA ALA A 116 -9.25 -27.17 29.92
C ALA A 116 -9.78 -28.38 29.13
N THR A 117 -10.67 -29.16 29.75
CA THR A 117 -11.17 -30.43 29.22
C THR A 117 -12.28 -30.31 28.17
N ALA A 118 -12.92 -29.14 28.05
CA ALA A 118 -14.05 -28.93 27.14
C ALA A 118 -13.91 -27.67 26.28
N THR A 119 -14.37 -27.77 25.04
CA THR A 119 -14.39 -26.70 24.04
C THR A 119 -15.82 -26.28 23.75
N TYR A 120 -16.07 -24.99 23.75
CA TYR A 120 -17.38 -24.38 23.57
C TYR A 120 -17.38 -23.39 22.41
N THR A 121 -18.55 -23.14 21.82
CA THR A 121 -18.70 -22.19 20.70
C THR A 121 -18.83 -20.73 21.14
N GLY A 122 -18.91 -20.47 22.45
CA GLY A 122 -19.02 -19.13 23.01
C GLY A 122 -18.75 -19.11 24.51
N VAL A 123 -18.39 -17.92 25.01
CA VAL A 123 -18.06 -17.68 26.43
C VAL A 123 -19.22 -18.04 27.35
N GLY A 124 -20.46 -17.66 26.99
CA GLY A 124 -21.66 -17.96 27.79
C GLY A 124 -21.90 -19.45 27.95
N SER A 125 -21.71 -20.24 26.89
CA SER A 125 -21.82 -21.70 26.94
C SER A 125 -20.74 -22.32 27.83
N GLY A 126 -19.52 -21.77 27.79
CA GLY A 126 -18.43 -22.21 28.66
C GLY A 126 -18.69 -21.90 30.13
N LEU A 127 -19.13 -20.68 30.45
CA LEU A 127 -19.49 -20.28 31.82
C LEU A 127 -20.63 -21.12 32.39
N GLY A 128 -21.66 -21.42 31.57
CA GLY A 128 -22.79 -22.24 32.01
C GLY A 128 -22.45 -23.71 32.25
N ALA A 129 -21.34 -24.20 31.70
CA ALA A 129 -20.92 -25.59 31.77
C ALA A 129 -19.70 -25.83 32.68
N THR A 130 -19.17 -24.78 33.32
CA THR A 130 -18.00 -24.86 34.20
C THR A 130 -18.28 -24.22 35.57
N SER A 131 -17.49 -24.59 36.58
CA SER A 131 -17.57 -24.05 37.93
C SER A 131 -16.48 -22.98 38.19
N ASP A 132 -16.57 -22.28 39.31
CA ASP A 132 -15.52 -21.35 39.75
C ASP A 132 -14.16 -22.05 39.84
N GLY A 133 -13.14 -21.44 39.23
CA GLY A 133 -11.78 -21.97 39.10
C GLY A 133 -11.52 -22.85 37.87
N ASP A 134 -12.56 -23.32 37.18
CA ASP A 134 -12.40 -24.20 36.00
C ASP A 134 -11.93 -23.41 34.77
N TYR A 135 -11.13 -24.08 33.95
CA TYR A 135 -10.69 -23.56 32.65
C TYR A 135 -11.53 -24.13 31.52
N PHE A 136 -11.84 -23.31 30.52
CA PHE A 136 -12.55 -23.74 29.32
C PHE A 136 -12.03 -23.06 28.06
N ARG A 137 -12.24 -23.71 26.92
CA ARG A 137 -11.84 -23.20 25.61
C ARG A 137 -13.04 -22.67 24.85
N VAL A 138 -12.89 -21.55 24.16
CA VAL A 138 -13.88 -21.01 23.24
C VAL A 138 -13.30 -21.01 21.83
N ILE A 139 -14.06 -21.61 20.91
CA ILE A 139 -13.78 -21.61 19.47
C ILE A 139 -14.99 -20.97 18.80
N SER A 140 -14.85 -19.72 18.36
CA SER A 140 -15.94 -18.90 17.84
C SER A 140 -16.57 -19.43 16.53
N ALA A 141 -15.88 -20.33 15.80
CA ALA A 141 -16.40 -20.98 14.60
C ALA A 141 -15.63 -22.29 14.27
N PRO A 142 -16.20 -23.22 13.47
CA PRO A 142 -15.52 -24.44 13.00
C PRO A 142 -14.22 -24.19 12.22
N GLU A 143 -14.04 -22.98 11.69
CA GLU A 143 -12.84 -22.52 10.96
C GLU A 143 -11.98 -21.57 11.78
N ALA A 144 -12.19 -21.48 13.10
CA ALA A 144 -11.53 -20.48 13.92
C ALA A 144 -10.00 -20.61 13.80
N GLN A 145 -9.39 -19.49 13.43
CA GLN A 145 -7.95 -19.34 13.44
C GLN A 145 -7.41 -19.29 14.87
N ARG A 146 -8.28 -19.15 15.86
CA ARG A 146 -7.92 -18.92 17.26
C ARG A 146 -8.72 -19.78 18.23
N ILE A 147 -8.08 -20.14 19.34
CA ILE A 147 -8.65 -20.80 20.50
C ILE A 147 -8.40 -19.88 21.69
N ASP A 148 -9.47 -19.42 22.32
CA ASP A 148 -9.38 -18.56 23.49
C ASP A 148 -9.55 -19.45 24.73
N VAL A 149 -8.64 -19.36 25.69
CA VAL A 149 -8.72 -20.09 26.96
C VAL A 149 -9.13 -19.12 28.05
N TYR A 150 -10.24 -19.43 28.70
CA TYR A 150 -10.80 -18.65 29.79
C TYR A 150 -10.71 -19.44 31.10
N ARG A 151 -10.70 -18.69 32.20
CA ARG A 151 -11.00 -19.19 33.53
C ARG A 151 -12.37 -18.67 33.96
N ASN A 152 -13.18 -19.53 34.55
CA ASN A 152 -14.43 -19.14 35.18
C ASN A 152 -14.13 -18.64 36.60
N ASP A 153 -14.21 -17.33 36.82
CA ASP A 153 -14.06 -16.70 38.13
C ASP A 153 -15.45 -16.31 38.64
N SER A 154 -16.12 -17.27 39.26
CA SER A 154 -17.43 -17.11 39.92
C SER A 154 -18.53 -16.60 38.98
N GLY A 155 -18.58 -17.14 37.76
CA GLY A 155 -19.56 -16.77 36.73
C GLY A 155 -19.11 -15.65 35.81
N SER A 156 -17.89 -15.13 35.98
CA SER A 156 -17.22 -14.23 35.04
C SER A 156 -16.13 -14.97 34.27
N ALA A 157 -15.98 -14.69 32.98
CA ALA A 157 -14.93 -15.29 32.16
C ALA A 157 -13.72 -14.36 32.12
N THR A 158 -12.58 -14.82 32.64
CA THR A 158 -11.30 -14.11 32.52
C THR A 158 -10.49 -14.76 31.40
N LEU A 159 -10.13 -13.99 30.37
CA LEU A 159 -9.26 -14.48 29.31
C LEU A 159 -7.86 -14.72 29.87
N ILE A 160 -7.37 -15.95 29.72
CA ILE A 160 -6.05 -16.37 30.20
C ILE A 160 -5.04 -16.34 29.05
N ALA A 161 -5.43 -16.87 27.89
CA ALA A 161 -4.55 -16.94 26.73
C ALA A 161 -5.34 -17.08 25.43
N GLU A 162 -4.73 -16.64 24.33
CA GLU A 162 -5.19 -16.88 22.97
C GLU A 162 -4.15 -17.73 22.23
N TYR A 163 -4.62 -18.75 21.51
CA TYR A 163 -3.77 -19.63 20.72
C TYR A 163 -4.23 -19.63 19.27
N TYR A 164 -3.29 -19.70 18.33
CA TYR A 164 -3.65 -19.98 16.95
C TYR A 164 -3.84 -21.48 16.72
N THR A 165 -4.92 -21.85 16.04
CA THR A 165 -5.03 -23.20 15.49
C THR A 165 -3.97 -23.39 14.40
N ARG A 166 -3.71 -24.62 13.95
CA ARG A 166 -2.82 -24.84 12.80
C ARG A 166 -3.24 -23.99 11.59
N GLY A 167 -4.54 -23.91 11.31
CA GLY A 167 -5.08 -23.06 10.24
C GLY A 167 -4.79 -21.57 10.47
N GLY A 168 -4.85 -21.10 11.72
CA GLY A 168 -4.45 -19.75 12.11
C GLY A 168 -2.95 -19.48 12.00
N VAL A 169 -2.09 -20.42 12.39
CA VAL A 169 -0.63 -20.32 12.20
C VAL A 169 -0.30 -20.24 10.72
N ASP A 170 -0.89 -21.12 9.90
CA ASP A 170 -0.71 -21.11 8.46
C ASP A 170 -1.22 -19.80 7.84
N ALA A 171 -2.31 -19.21 8.37
CA ALA A 171 -2.81 -17.90 7.96
C ALA A 171 -1.82 -16.78 8.30
N ARG A 172 -1.38 -16.70 9.57
CA ARG A 172 -0.37 -15.74 10.02
C ARG A 172 0.93 -15.83 9.22
N MET A 173 1.41 -17.03 8.93
CA MET A 173 2.59 -17.22 8.08
C MET A 173 2.37 -16.70 6.65
N ARG A 174 1.18 -16.90 6.08
CA ARG A 174 0.84 -16.32 4.77
C ARG A 174 0.84 -14.79 4.82
N ASP A 175 0.27 -14.20 5.85
CA ASP A 175 0.23 -12.74 6.02
C ASP A 175 1.64 -12.16 6.20
N GLN A 176 2.50 -12.82 7.00
CA GLN A 176 3.92 -12.46 7.12
C GLN A 176 4.62 -12.51 5.76
N VAL A 177 4.42 -13.57 4.99
CA VAL A 177 5.03 -13.70 3.65
C VAL A 177 4.52 -12.62 2.70
N ARG A 178 3.23 -12.27 2.73
CA ARG A 178 2.65 -11.18 1.94
C ARG A 178 3.25 -9.83 2.32
N LEU A 179 3.34 -9.53 3.62
CA LEU A 179 3.96 -8.32 4.14
C LEU A 179 5.42 -8.22 3.72
N SER A 180 6.23 -9.25 3.97
CA SER A 180 7.64 -9.25 3.58
C SER A 180 7.82 -9.03 2.07
N ARG A 181 6.98 -9.64 1.23
CA ARG A 181 7.02 -9.42 -0.23
C ARG A 181 6.62 -7.99 -0.61
N SER A 182 5.63 -7.40 0.07
CA SER A 182 5.23 -6.02 -0.19
C SER A 182 6.33 -5.04 0.24
N LEU A 183 6.90 -5.21 1.44
CA LEU A 183 8.03 -4.42 1.94
C LEU A 183 9.28 -4.56 1.05
N GLN A 184 9.60 -5.76 0.56
CA GLN A 184 10.71 -5.95 -0.38
C GLN A 184 10.51 -5.22 -1.71
N ARG A 185 9.26 -5.08 -2.18
CA ARG A 185 8.93 -4.39 -3.42
C ARG A 185 8.94 -2.87 -3.26
N GLN A 186 8.46 -2.38 -2.12
CA GLN A 186 8.27 -0.94 -1.87
C GLN A 186 9.46 -0.30 -1.12
N GLY A 187 10.29 -1.11 -0.48
CA GLY A 187 11.24 -0.68 0.54
C GLY A 187 10.57 -0.59 1.92
N ASP A 188 11.26 -1.06 2.95
CA ASP A 188 10.93 -0.67 4.33
C ASP A 188 11.78 0.55 4.68
N LEU A 189 11.13 1.70 4.74
CA LEU A 189 11.77 2.98 4.99
C LEU A 189 11.40 3.51 6.39
N GLY A 190 11.05 2.63 7.34
CA GLY A 190 10.63 3.05 8.67
C GLY A 190 9.18 3.53 8.72
N GLN A 191 8.34 3.00 7.84
CA GLN A 191 6.89 3.18 7.92
C GLN A 191 6.35 2.47 9.16
N SER A 192 5.40 3.08 9.87
CA SER A 192 4.80 2.52 11.08
C SER A 192 3.44 1.86 10.83
N LEU A 193 2.80 2.18 9.70
CA LEU A 193 1.63 1.49 9.18
C LEU A 193 1.79 1.26 7.67
N HIS A 194 1.54 0.03 7.25
CA HIS A 194 1.58 -0.41 5.86
C HIS A 194 0.31 -1.19 5.52
N ALA A 195 -0.38 -0.78 4.47
CA ALA A 195 -1.51 -1.51 3.91
C ALA A 195 -1.41 -1.52 2.38
N ASP A 196 -1.04 -2.66 1.81
CA ASP A 196 -1.04 -2.90 0.36
C ASP A 196 -2.25 -3.77 0.00
N PHE A 197 -3.32 -3.11 -0.42
CA PHE A 197 -4.59 -3.75 -0.74
C PHE A 197 -4.50 -4.65 -1.99
N LEU A 198 -3.50 -4.43 -2.85
CA LEU A 198 -3.28 -5.26 -4.04
C LEU A 198 -2.67 -6.62 -3.69
N LEU A 199 -1.79 -6.65 -2.69
CA LEU A 199 -1.18 -7.88 -2.18
C LEU A 199 -1.89 -8.47 -0.96
N GLN A 200 -2.89 -7.75 -0.44
CA GLN A 200 -3.52 -8.04 0.86
C GLN A 200 -2.46 -8.20 1.95
N ALA A 201 -1.53 -7.25 1.99
CA ALA A 201 -0.38 -7.26 2.87
C ALA A 201 -0.49 -6.09 3.84
N TYR A 202 -0.70 -6.41 5.11
CA TYR A 202 -0.92 -5.42 6.16
C TYR A 202 0.09 -5.60 7.27
N GLY A 203 0.51 -4.49 7.85
CA GLY A 203 1.32 -4.52 9.04
C GLY A 203 1.41 -3.17 9.72
N TRP A 204 1.70 -3.23 11.00
CA TRP A 204 1.92 -2.04 11.83
C TRP A 204 3.01 -2.30 12.86
N THR A 205 3.19 -1.35 13.78
CA THR A 205 4.17 -1.41 14.85
C THR A 205 3.59 -0.97 16.17
N ASP A 206 4.13 -1.49 17.27
CA ASP A 206 3.76 -1.08 18.63
C ASP A 206 4.44 0.24 19.04
N SER A 207 5.54 0.59 18.35
CA SER A 207 6.31 1.80 18.58
C SER A 207 6.52 2.51 17.24
N PRO A 208 6.08 3.77 17.09
CA PRO A 208 6.14 4.47 15.81
C PRO A 208 7.52 4.40 15.15
N MET A 209 8.60 4.44 15.92
CA MET A 209 9.97 4.56 15.41
C MET A 209 10.62 3.24 14.96
N ASP A 210 10.00 2.09 15.20
CA ASP A 210 10.67 0.81 15.01
C ASP A 210 10.45 0.18 13.62
N GLY A 211 9.73 0.87 12.73
CA GLY A 211 9.26 0.32 11.46
C GLY A 211 8.17 -0.75 11.64
N VAL A 212 7.63 -1.30 10.56
CA VAL A 212 6.59 -2.35 10.64
C VAL A 212 7.16 -3.64 11.22
N GLN A 213 6.61 -4.09 12.35
CA GLN A 213 7.06 -5.30 13.04
C GLN A 213 6.09 -6.48 12.89
N HIS A 214 4.78 -6.20 12.79
CA HIS A 214 3.75 -7.21 12.87
C HIS A 214 3.01 -7.36 11.54
N ALA A 215 2.89 -8.59 11.05
CA ALA A 215 1.96 -8.89 9.97
C ALA A 215 0.56 -9.16 10.49
N LEU A 216 -0.40 -8.46 9.89
CA LEU A 216 -1.80 -8.48 10.30
C LEU A 216 -2.70 -8.92 9.15
N SER A 217 -3.87 -9.42 9.51
CA SER A 217 -4.98 -9.59 8.58
C SER A 217 -5.60 -8.24 8.24
N ASP A 218 -6.40 -8.21 7.17
CA ASP A 218 -7.15 -7.03 6.77
C ASP A 218 -8.09 -6.54 7.87
N SER A 219 -8.82 -7.45 8.51
CA SER A 219 -9.79 -7.14 9.57
C SER A 219 -9.17 -6.55 10.84
N GLU A 220 -7.87 -6.77 11.07
CA GLU A 220 -7.13 -6.20 12.20
C GLU A 220 -6.66 -4.76 11.93
N VAL A 221 -6.42 -4.40 10.67
CA VAL A 221 -5.91 -3.07 10.29
C VAL A 221 -7.01 -2.14 9.77
N ILE A 222 -7.96 -2.70 9.02
CA ILE A 222 -8.96 -1.98 8.25
C ILE A 222 -10.34 -2.33 8.78
N THR A 223 -11.05 -1.30 9.23
CA THR A 223 -12.47 -1.36 9.52
C THR A 223 -13.25 -0.79 8.34
N VAL A 224 -14.19 -1.57 7.82
CA VAL A 224 -15.19 -1.10 6.86
C VAL A 224 -16.52 -1.00 7.60
N LEU A 225 -17.17 0.16 7.50
CA LEU A 225 -18.56 0.32 7.88
C LEU A 225 -19.40 0.43 6.60
N ARG A 226 -20.29 -0.53 6.36
CA ARG A 226 -21.25 -0.50 5.25
C ARG A 226 -22.49 -1.31 5.65
N ALA A 227 -23.65 -0.67 5.70
CA ALA A 227 -24.89 -1.29 6.17
C ALA A 227 -25.63 -2.16 5.13
N SER A 228 -25.16 -2.21 3.88
CA SER A 228 -25.70 -3.08 2.82
C SER A 228 -24.58 -3.94 2.20
N PRO A 229 -24.88 -5.11 1.60
CA PRO A 229 -23.91 -5.83 0.78
C PRO A 229 -23.60 -5.04 -0.52
N LYS A 230 -22.58 -5.48 -1.26
CA LYS A 230 -22.29 -4.98 -2.61
C LYS A 230 -21.61 -6.04 -3.46
N TRP A 231 -21.44 -5.78 -4.76
CA TRP A 231 -20.96 -6.78 -5.71
C TRP A 231 -19.62 -6.40 -6.33
N VAL A 232 -18.69 -7.36 -6.41
CA VAL A 232 -17.37 -7.17 -7.03
C VAL A 232 -17.01 -8.37 -7.91
N TRP A 233 -16.10 -8.15 -8.84
CA TRP A 233 -15.47 -9.24 -9.59
C TRP A 233 -14.38 -9.90 -8.75
N ASP A 234 -14.47 -11.22 -8.57
CA ASP A 234 -13.44 -12.01 -7.90
C ASP A 234 -12.25 -12.31 -8.84
N ALA A 235 -11.17 -12.85 -8.28
CA ALA A 235 -9.95 -13.19 -9.04
C ALA A 235 -10.15 -14.25 -10.14
N ARG A 236 -11.34 -14.87 -10.22
CA ARG A 236 -11.72 -15.88 -11.23
C ARG A 236 -12.64 -15.29 -12.29
N GLY A 237 -12.90 -13.98 -12.25
CA GLY A 237 -13.81 -13.31 -13.18
C GLY A 237 -15.28 -13.61 -12.90
N LYS A 238 -15.65 -13.94 -11.66
CA LYS A 238 -17.06 -14.10 -11.26
C LYS A 238 -17.54 -12.91 -10.45
N LEU A 239 -18.74 -12.43 -10.75
CA LEU A 239 -19.39 -11.38 -9.96
C LEU A 239 -19.95 -12.00 -8.67
N VAL A 240 -19.44 -11.57 -7.53
CA VAL A 240 -19.76 -12.12 -6.21
C VAL A 240 -20.23 -11.04 -5.25
N GLU A 241 -21.11 -11.43 -4.32
CA GLU A 241 -21.57 -10.55 -3.26
C GLU A 241 -20.56 -10.51 -2.12
N VAL A 242 -20.28 -9.29 -1.65
CA VAL A 242 -19.43 -8.98 -0.51
C VAL A 242 -20.34 -8.59 0.65
N PRO A 243 -20.30 -9.32 1.79
CA PRO A 243 -21.11 -9.01 2.97
C PRO A 243 -20.92 -7.59 3.51
N VAL A 244 -21.85 -7.15 4.35
CA VAL A 244 -21.71 -5.92 5.14
C VAL A 244 -20.41 -5.89 5.93
N ASP A 245 -19.89 -4.69 6.19
CA ASP A 245 -18.71 -4.45 7.04
C ASP A 245 -17.42 -5.23 6.66
N THR A 246 -17.28 -5.63 5.39
CA THR A 246 -16.09 -6.32 4.88
C THR A 246 -15.43 -5.56 3.72
N PRO A 247 -14.07 -5.56 3.65
CA PRO A 247 -13.35 -5.02 2.50
C PRO A 247 -13.76 -5.73 1.20
N ALA A 248 -14.09 -4.93 0.18
CA ALA A 248 -14.52 -5.44 -1.12
C ALA A 248 -13.37 -5.40 -2.12
N TYR A 249 -12.55 -6.46 -2.12
CA TYR A 249 -11.46 -6.62 -3.08
C TYR A 249 -12.02 -6.90 -4.47
N GLU A 250 -11.81 -5.98 -5.41
CA GLU A 250 -12.23 -6.15 -6.79
C GLU A 250 -11.01 -6.49 -7.67
N TYR A 251 -11.23 -7.36 -8.63
CA TYR A 251 -10.24 -7.80 -9.60
C TYR A 251 -10.70 -7.42 -11.00
N ASP A 252 -9.75 -7.18 -11.89
CA ASP A 252 -10.05 -7.08 -13.31
C ASP A 252 -10.64 -8.42 -13.78
N PRO A 253 -11.86 -8.45 -14.32
CA PRO A 253 -12.59 -9.69 -14.53
C PRO A 253 -12.00 -10.55 -15.65
N ILE A 254 -11.17 -9.98 -16.54
CA ILE A 254 -10.53 -10.69 -17.65
C ILE A 254 -9.15 -11.23 -17.23
N THR A 255 -8.34 -10.39 -16.60
CA THR A 255 -6.93 -10.70 -16.29
C THR A 255 -6.75 -11.31 -14.89
N GLY A 256 -7.73 -11.15 -14.00
CA GLY A 256 -7.62 -11.51 -12.60
C GLY A 256 -6.65 -10.63 -11.82
N THR A 257 -6.23 -9.49 -12.38
CA THR A 257 -5.31 -8.56 -11.71
C THR A 257 -6.05 -7.82 -10.59
N PRO A 258 -5.50 -7.71 -9.37
CA PRO A 258 -6.14 -6.97 -8.29
C PRO A 258 -6.24 -5.47 -8.62
N LEU A 259 -7.41 -4.88 -8.38
CA LEU A 259 -7.65 -3.44 -8.55
C LEU A 259 -7.55 -2.68 -7.22
N GLY A 260 -7.76 -3.36 -6.08
CA GLY A 260 -7.70 -2.81 -4.73
C GLY A 260 -9.01 -3.04 -3.97
N VAL A 261 -9.19 -2.32 -2.86
CA VAL A 261 -10.48 -2.29 -2.16
C VAL A 261 -11.37 -1.26 -2.84
N LEU A 262 -12.48 -1.72 -3.41
CA LEU A 262 -13.51 -0.85 -3.97
C LEU A 262 -14.16 -0.06 -2.84
N ASN A 263 -14.21 1.26 -2.98
CA ASN A 263 -14.84 2.21 -2.08
C ASN A 263 -15.84 3.05 -2.88
N GLU A 264 -17.10 3.10 -2.43
CA GLU A 264 -18.17 3.74 -3.17
C GLU A 264 -19.13 4.53 -2.26
N PRO A 265 -19.62 5.71 -2.70
CA PRO A 265 -20.62 6.48 -1.94
C PRO A 265 -21.98 5.81 -1.98
N HIS A 266 -22.96 6.34 -1.24
CA HIS A 266 -24.35 5.89 -1.35
C HIS A 266 -24.83 5.97 -2.80
N SER A 267 -25.63 5.00 -3.23
CA SER A 267 -26.27 5.03 -4.53
C SER A 267 -27.58 4.28 -4.55
N THR A 268 -28.49 4.67 -5.45
CA THR A 268 -29.79 4.02 -5.64
C THR A 268 -29.88 3.56 -7.08
N ASN A 269 -30.25 2.30 -7.30
CA ASN A 269 -30.72 1.87 -8.60
C ASN A 269 -32.20 2.23 -8.72
N GLU A 270 -32.49 3.18 -9.61
CA GLU A 270 -33.82 3.71 -9.84
C GLU A 270 -34.67 2.77 -10.71
N ILE A 271 -34.06 1.79 -11.39
CA ILE A 271 -34.81 0.77 -12.13
C ILE A 271 -35.40 -0.22 -11.14
N ALA A 272 -36.74 -0.31 -11.07
CA ALA A 272 -37.43 -1.16 -10.10
C ALA A 272 -37.23 -2.68 -10.32
N GLU A 273 -36.99 -3.11 -11.56
CA GLU A 273 -36.75 -4.52 -11.91
C GLU A 273 -35.53 -4.62 -12.82
N CYS A 274 -34.32 -4.63 -12.23
CA CYS A 274 -33.06 -4.57 -12.97
C CYS A 274 -32.88 -5.71 -14.00
N ASN A 275 -33.46 -6.90 -13.75
CA ASN A 275 -33.37 -8.04 -14.67
C ASN A 275 -34.56 -8.15 -15.63
N ARG A 276 -35.55 -7.27 -15.54
CA ARG A 276 -36.69 -7.28 -16.45
C ARG A 276 -36.47 -6.29 -17.58
N TRP A 277 -36.71 -6.79 -18.79
CA TRP A 277 -36.67 -6.02 -20.01
C TRP A 277 -38.02 -6.20 -20.70
N ASP A 278 -38.67 -5.09 -21.00
CA ASP A 278 -39.91 -5.10 -21.77
C ASP A 278 -39.61 -4.74 -23.23
N ALA A 279 -40.55 -5.01 -24.13
CA ALA A 279 -40.55 -4.48 -25.49
C ALA A 279 -41.98 -4.18 -25.93
N ASN A 280 -42.11 -3.49 -27.06
CA ASN A 280 -43.38 -3.53 -27.78
C ASN A 280 -43.55 -4.93 -28.39
N SER A 281 -44.75 -5.51 -28.25
CA SER A 281 -45.04 -6.90 -28.62
C SER A 281 -44.88 -7.22 -30.11
N SER A 282 -44.69 -6.22 -30.96
CA SER A 282 -44.49 -6.36 -32.41
C SER A 282 -43.05 -6.18 -32.86
N ASP A 283 -42.11 -5.89 -31.96
CA ASP A 283 -40.76 -5.44 -32.35
C ASP A 283 -39.66 -6.41 -31.90
N LEU A 284 -39.92 -7.29 -30.92
CA LEU A 284 -38.93 -8.26 -30.42
C LEU A 284 -39.59 -9.59 -30.01
N LEU A 285 -38.82 -10.66 -30.15
CA LEU A 285 -39.09 -11.98 -29.59
C LEU A 285 -38.29 -12.18 -28.29
N PHE A 286 -38.92 -12.84 -27.31
CA PHE A 286 -38.31 -13.26 -26.05
C PHE A 286 -38.31 -14.79 -25.96
N PRO A 287 -37.33 -15.48 -26.58
CA PRO A 287 -37.31 -16.95 -26.60
C PRO A 287 -37.03 -17.58 -25.22
N GLY A 288 -36.63 -16.78 -24.23
CA GLY A 288 -36.39 -17.21 -22.84
C GLY A 288 -35.07 -16.69 -22.30
N ASN A 289 -34.44 -17.51 -21.44
CA ASN A 289 -33.16 -17.17 -20.82
C ASN A 289 -32.03 -17.11 -21.86
N GLY A 290 -31.14 -16.15 -21.70
CA GLY A 290 -29.88 -16.05 -22.41
C GLY A 290 -28.81 -17.00 -21.86
N ASP A 291 -27.58 -16.82 -22.31
CA ASP A 291 -26.45 -17.60 -21.80
C ASP A 291 -26.21 -17.28 -20.31
N PRO A 292 -25.74 -18.25 -19.50
CA PRO A 292 -25.44 -17.99 -18.09
C PRO A 292 -24.44 -16.84 -17.92
N PHE A 293 -24.70 -15.92 -17.00
CA PHE A 293 -23.75 -14.89 -16.61
C PHE A 293 -22.75 -15.45 -15.58
N PRO A 294 -21.47 -15.03 -15.59
CA PRO A 294 -20.48 -15.47 -14.61
C PRO A 294 -20.74 -14.86 -13.22
N GLY A 295 -21.70 -15.42 -12.48
CA GLY A 295 -22.09 -14.98 -11.13
C GLY A 295 -23.32 -14.05 -11.13
N GLY A 296 -23.36 -13.10 -10.20
CA GLY A 296 -24.48 -12.16 -10.04
C GLY A 296 -25.74 -12.81 -9.45
N ASN A 297 -26.88 -12.13 -9.61
CA ASN A 297 -28.19 -12.58 -9.15
C ASN A 297 -29.22 -12.59 -10.29
N GLY A 298 -29.68 -13.77 -10.68
CA GLY A 298 -30.63 -13.95 -11.78
C GLY A 298 -29.99 -14.54 -13.04
N VAL A 299 -30.72 -14.48 -14.15
CA VAL A 299 -30.31 -15.02 -15.44
C VAL A 299 -30.54 -13.96 -16.52
N PRO A 300 -29.62 -13.80 -17.49
CA PRO A 300 -29.85 -12.94 -18.64
C PRO A 300 -31.12 -13.31 -19.42
N VAL A 301 -31.71 -12.34 -20.10
CA VAL A 301 -32.82 -12.57 -21.03
C VAL A 301 -32.33 -12.39 -22.46
N ARG A 302 -32.70 -13.34 -23.34
CA ARG A 302 -32.41 -13.23 -24.76
C ARG A 302 -33.47 -12.40 -25.45
N VAL A 303 -33.04 -11.40 -26.23
CA VAL A 303 -33.92 -10.60 -27.10
C VAL A 303 -33.51 -10.77 -28.56
N VAL A 304 -34.49 -10.96 -29.43
CA VAL A 304 -34.29 -11.29 -30.85
C VAL A 304 -35.19 -10.41 -31.72
N PRO A 305 -34.65 -9.61 -32.67
CA PRO A 305 -35.43 -8.93 -33.71
C PRO A 305 -36.35 -9.89 -34.46
N ASN A 306 -37.62 -9.52 -34.63
CA ASN A 306 -38.56 -10.29 -35.44
C ASN A 306 -38.47 -9.92 -36.93
N ALA A 307 -39.21 -10.61 -37.80
CA ALA A 307 -39.16 -10.38 -39.25
C ALA A 307 -39.83 -9.07 -39.74
N GLU A 308 -40.37 -8.22 -38.85
CA GLU A 308 -41.01 -6.96 -39.23
C GLU A 308 -39.97 -5.88 -39.54
N HIS A 309 -40.21 -5.05 -40.58
CA HIS A 309 -39.29 -3.96 -40.94
C HIS A 309 -39.50 -2.73 -40.06
N THR A 310 -38.92 -2.73 -38.86
CA THR A 310 -39.15 -1.74 -37.80
C THR A 310 -37.88 -1.48 -37.00
N ARG A 311 -38.01 -0.67 -35.94
CA ARG A 311 -36.98 -0.54 -34.91
C ARG A 311 -37.15 -1.60 -33.84
N HIS A 312 -36.16 -2.46 -33.72
CA HIS A 312 -36.12 -3.49 -32.70
C HIS A 312 -35.43 -2.96 -31.45
N PHE A 313 -36.13 -2.91 -30.31
CA PHE A 313 -35.55 -2.43 -29.06
C PHE A 313 -36.17 -3.07 -27.83
N ALA A 314 -35.33 -3.29 -26.83
CA ALA A 314 -35.75 -3.59 -25.46
C ALA A 314 -35.79 -2.30 -24.64
N ARG A 315 -36.55 -2.28 -23.56
CA ARG A 315 -36.65 -1.10 -22.68
C ARG A 315 -36.80 -1.47 -21.21
N GLN A 316 -36.41 -0.53 -20.37
CA GLN A 316 -36.69 -0.52 -18.93
C GLN A 316 -37.37 0.78 -18.55
N VAL A 317 -38.27 0.71 -17.57
CA VAL A 317 -38.95 1.89 -17.04
C VAL A 317 -37.90 2.79 -16.39
N ASN A 318 -37.88 4.07 -16.78
CA ASN A 318 -37.24 5.12 -16.00
C ASN A 318 -38.34 5.81 -15.16
N PRO A 319 -38.38 5.61 -13.83
CA PRO A 319 -39.47 6.12 -13.00
C PRO A 319 -39.24 7.55 -12.51
N ILE A 320 -38.09 8.17 -12.79
CA ILE A 320 -37.70 9.45 -12.19
C ILE A 320 -37.50 10.57 -13.21
N ASP A 321 -37.85 11.79 -12.81
CA ASP A 321 -37.52 13.02 -13.54
C ASP A 321 -36.04 13.36 -13.28
N VAL A 322 -35.25 13.37 -14.34
CA VAL A 322 -33.79 13.53 -14.29
C VAL A 322 -33.30 14.78 -15.02
N GLU A 323 -34.21 15.62 -15.53
CA GLU A 323 -33.85 16.86 -16.20
C GLU A 323 -32.97 17.76 -15.32
N GLY A 324 -31.84 18.20 -15.87
CA GLY A 324 -30.82 19.00 -15.20
C GLY A 324 -29.88 18.20 -14.29
N LEU A 325 -30.08 16.89 -14.12
CA LEU A 325 -29.28 16.05 -13.23
C LEU A 325 -28.22 15.26 -13.99
N GLU A 326 -27.10 15.02 -13.31
CA GLU A 326 -26.10 14.08 -13.78
C GLU A 326 -26.60 12.66 -13.53
N ILE A 327 -26.52 11.79 -14.55
CA ILE A 327 -27.00 10.42 -14.50
C ILE A 327 -25.96 9.44 -15.03
N ALA A 328 -26.04 8.19 -14.55
CA ALA A 328 -25.29 7.07 -15.07
C ALA A 328 -26.23 5.88 -15.29
N TYR A 329 -26.16 5.30 -16.50
CA TYR A 329 -26.85 4.06 -16.82
C TYR A 329 -25.84 2.97 -17.14
N SER A 330 -25.98 1.81 -16.50
CA SER A 330 -25.12 0.65 -16.74
C SER A 330 -25.93 -0.62 -16.90
N PHE A 331 -25.46 -1.50 -17.78
CA PHE A 331 -26.02 -2.84 -17.95
C PHE A 331 -24.98 -3.83 -18.48
N PHE A 332 -25.30 -5.11 -18.40
CA PHE A 332 -24.52 -6.17 -19.03
C PHE A 332 -25.21 -6.69 -20.28
N CYS A 333 -24.42 -7.01 -21.31
CA CYS A 333 -24.93 -7.64 -22.52
C CYS A 333 -23.94 -8.61 -23.14
N LYS A 334 -24.43 -9.52 -23.98
CA LYS A 334 -23.60 -10.41 -24.80
C LYS A 334 -24.20 -10.53 -26.21
N PRO A 335 -23.40 -10.34 -27.28
CA PRO A 335 -23.88 -10.50 -28.64
C PRO A 335 -24.25 -11.96 -28.93
N GLN A 336 -25.38 -12.17 -29.60
CA GLN A 336 -25.86 -13.48 -30.05
C GLN A 336 -26.18 -13.44 -31.55
N GLY A 337 -25.22 -12.96 -32.35
CA GLY A 337 -25.36 -12.74 -33.80
C GLY A 337 -25.39 -11.26 -34.16
N TYR A 338 -26.16 -10.45 -33.43
CA TYR A 338 -26.10 -8.99 -33.52
C TYR A 338 -24.98 -8.44 -32.64
N THR A 339 -24.17 -7.53 -33.20
CA THR A 339 -22.95 -7.01 -32.54
C THR A 339 -23.00 -5.52 -32.27
N ARG A 340 -24.09 -4.83 -32.65
CA ARG A 340 -24.24 -3.39 -32.45
C ARG A 340 -25.53 -3.08 -31.72
N ILE A 341 -25.43 -2.12 -30.80
CA ILE A 341 -26.56 -1.61 -30.04
C ILE A 341 -26.48 -0.10 -29.93
N GLN A 342 -27.64 0.53 -29.79
CA GLN A 342 -27.71 1.91 -29.35
C GLN A 342 -28.57 2.04 -28.10
N VAL A 343 -28.00 2.66 -27.08
CA VAL A 343 -28.67 2.91 -25.81
C VAL A 343 -29.09 4.36 -25.76
N ARG A 344 -30.34 4.63 -25.38
CA ARG A 344 -30.89 5.98 -25.23
C ARG A 344 -31.63 6.08 -23.90
N VAL A 345 -31.17 6.97 -23.02
CA VAL A 345 -31.83 7.25 -21.74
C VAL A 345 -32.86 8.37 -21.95
N ASN A 346 -34.00 8.31 -21.27
CA ASN A 346 -35.12 9.28 -21.38
C ASN A 346 -35.88 9.27 -22.72
N GLY A 347 -36.14 8.08 -23.25
CA GLY A 347 -37.03 7.89 -24.40
C GLY A 347 -36.33 7.71 -25.75
N TYR A 348 -37.11 7.74 -26.82
CA TYR A 348 -36.62 7.44 -28.18
C TYR A 348 -35.57 8.41 -28.69
N SER A 349 -35.61 9.69 -28.31
CA SER A 349 -34.64 10.70 -28.76
C SER A 349 -33.46 10.86 -27.79
N GLY A 350 -33.42 10.05 -26.72
CA GLY A 350 -32.63 10.22 -25.50
C GLY A 350 -31.33 11.01 -25.64
N ASP A 351 -31.17 12.01 -24.80
CA ASP A 351 -30.10 12.99 -24.87
C ASP A 351 -28.78 12.50 -24.25
N VAL A 352 -28.86 11.55 -23.31
CA VAL A 352 -27.74 10.70 -22.90
C VAL A 352 -27.86 9.36 -23.64
N ALA A 353 -26.99 9.15 -24.62
CA ALA A 353 -27.07 8.01 -25.53
C ALA A 353 -25.72 7.68 -26.17
N ALA A 354 -25.53 6.41 -26.53
CA ALA A 354 -24.38 5.98 -27.30
C ALA A 354 -24.71 4.78 -28.19
N SER A 355 -24.08 4.71 -29.36
CA SER A 355 -24.02 3.51 -30.19
C SER A 355 -22.74 2.76 -29.88
N ILE A 356 -22.82 1.45 -29.73
CA ILE A 356 -21.74 0.58 -29.25
C ILE A 356 -21.52 -0.53 -30.26
N ASP A 357 -20.26 -0.74 -30.61
CA ASP A 357 -19.82 -1.92 -31.35
C ASP A 357 -19.21 -2.92 -30.35
N LEU A 358 -19.92 -4.02 -30.12
CA LEU A 358 -19.53 -5.05 -29.16
C LEU A 358 -18.36 -5.90 -29.68
N VAL A 359 -18.06 -5.90 -30.97
CA VAL A 359 -16.88 -6.60 -31.51
C VAL A 359 -15.62 -5.76 -31.27
N ALA A 360 -15.69 -4.47 -31.59
CA ALA A 360 -14.58 -3.55 -31.33
C ALA A 360 -14.42 -3.24 -29.83
N GLY A 361 -15.50 -3.34 -29.05
CA GLY A 361 -15.50 -3.03 -27.62
C GLY A 361 -15.45 -1.53 -27.35
N GLU A 362 -16.09 -0.72 -28.19
CA GLU A 362 -16.04 0.74 -28.09
C GLU A 362 -17.36 1.42 -28.50
N ALA A 363 -17.52 2.67 -28.06
CA ALA A 363 -18.61 3.53 -28.51
C ALA A 363 -18.27 4.14 -29.87
N THR A 364 -19.19 4.00 -30.84
CA THR A 364 -19.03 4.51 -32.21
C THR A 364 -19.73 5.86 -32.43
N TRP A 365 -20.65 6.21 -31.52
CA TRP A 365 -21.34 7.50 -31.49
C TRP A 365 -21.80 7.80 -30.07
N THR A 366 -21.80 9.07 -29.69
CA THR A 366 -22.39 9.57 -28.44
C THR A 366 -23.29 10.78 -28.71
N ALA A 367 -24.37 10.91 -27.96
CA ALA A 367 -25.21 12.12 -27.99
C ALA A 367 -24.51 13.30 -27.30
N SER A 368 -24.97 14.53 -27.60
CA SER A 368 -24.33 15.77 -27.13
C SER A 368 -24.25 15.90 -25.61
N SER A 369 -25.21 15.33 -24.88
CA SER A 369 -25.25 15.40 -23.42
C SER A 369 -24.51 14.24 -22.74
N THR A 370 -23.98 13.29 -23.52
CA THR A 370 -23.21 12.15 -23.01
C THR A 370 -21.78 12.59 -22.77
N VAL A 371 -21.37 12.56 -21.51
CA VAL A 371 -20.02 12.90 -21.08
C VAL A 371 -19.09 11.69 -21.18
N LYS A 372 -19.63 10.49 -20.95
CA LYS A 372 -18.86 9.25 -20.88
C LYS A 372 -19.64 8.09 -21.47
N ALA A 373 -18.98 7.26 -22.28
CA ALA A 373 -19.47 5.96 -22.71
C ALA A 373 -18.31 4.95 -22.60
N ILE A 374 -18.39 4.02 -21.67
CA ILE A 374 -17.40 2.96 -21.46
C ILE A 374 -18.00 1.62 -21.82
N VAL A 375 -17.22 0.81 -22.53
CA VAL A 375 -17.51 -0.58 -22.83
C VAL A 375 -16.37 -1.40 -22.25
N THR A 376 -16.67 -2.25 -21.28
CA THR A 376 -15.68 -3.10 -20.61
C THR A 376 -15.95 -4.56 -20.97
N PRO A 377 -15.00 -5.26 -21.60
CA PRO A 377 -15.16 -6.69 -21.86
C PRO A 377 -15.19 -7.47 -20.54
N LEU A 378 -16.04 -8.49 -20.48
CA LEU A 378 -16.23 -9.39 -19.35
C LEU A 378 -16.03 -10.85 -19.80
N PRO A 379 -15.85 -11.79 -18.85
CA PRO A 379 -15.75 -13.21 -19.16
C PRO A 379 -16.94 -13.73 -19.95
N GLU A 380 -16.70 -14.83 -20.66
CA GLU A 380 -17.73 -15.56 -21.42
C GLU A 380 -18.39 -14.73 -22.56
N GLY A 381 -17.71 -13.66 -23.00
CA GLY A 381 -18.15 -12.81 -24.11
C GLY A 381 -19.18 -11.75 -23.72
N PHE A 382 -19.41 -11.56 -22.43
CA PHE A 382 -20.23 -10.45 -21.94
C PHE A 382 -19.45 -9.12 -22.02
N TYR A 383 -20.20 -8.02 -21.97
CA TYR A 383 -19.69 -6.67 -21.89
C TYR A 383 -20.48 -5.92 -20.82
N ARG A 384 -19.79 -5.09 -20.03
CA ARG A 384 -20.43 -4.02 -19.26
C ARG A 384 -20.44 -2.77 -20.11
N VAL A 385 -21.61 -2.16 -20.23
CA VAL A 385 -21.76 -0.84 -20.85
C VAL A 385 -22.09 0.15 -19.73
N GLU A 386 -21.44 1.30 -19.75
CA GLU A 386 -21.70 2.43 -18.87
C GLU A 386 -21.84 3.71 -19.70
N LEU A 387 -22.94 4.43 -19.54
CA LEU A 387 -23.14 5.76 -20.08
C LEU A 387 -23.31 6.74 -18.93
N SER A 388 -22.70 7.91 -18.99
CA SER A 388 -23.06 9.01 -18.10
C SER A 388 -23.08 10.37 -18.80
N GLY A 389 -23.87 11.28 -18.26
CA GLY A 389 -24.13 12.59 -18.84
C GLY A 389 -25.09 13.41 -18.01
N VAL A 390 -25.39 14.62 -18.46
CA VAL A 390 -26.40 15.49 -17.83
C VAL A 390 -27.68 15.37 -18.64
N ALA A 391 -28.73 14.83 -18.04
CA ALA A 391 -30.02 14.78 -18.71
C ALA A 391 -30.59 16.20 -18.87
N THR A 392 -31.12 16.49 -20.05
CA THR A 392 -31.68 17.77 -20.50
C THR A 392 -33.18 17.67 -20.76
N SER A 393 -33.74 16.48 -20.58
CA SER A 393 -35.17 16.20 -20.68
C SER A 393 -35.56 15.06 -19.75
N ASN A 394 -36.80 15.05 -19.31
CA ASN A 394 -37.40 13.90 -18.62
C ASN A 394 -37.87 12.85 -19.62
N GLY A 395 -37.88 11.58 -19.22
CA GLY A 395 -38.43 10.51 -20.05
C GLY A 395 -38.73 9.25 -19.25
N SER A 396 -39.70 8.47 -19.71
CA SER A 396 -40.24 7.34 -18.95
C SER A 396 -39.52 6.00 -19.17
N TRP A 397 -38.52 5.97 -20.05
CA TRP A 397 -37.91 4.71 -20.50
C TRP A 397 -36.44 4.88 -20.85
N VAL A 398 -35.65 3.85 -20.56
CA VAL A 398 -34.35 3.61 -21.19
C VAL A 398 -34.56 2.62 -22.32
N HIS A 399 -34.12 2.96 -23.53
CA HIS A 399 -34.25 2.12 -24.72
C HIS A 399 -32.89 1.55 -25.12
N LEU A 400 -32.88 0.28 -25.51
CA LEU A 400 -31.75 -0.40 -26.11
C LEU A 400 -32.18 -0.91 -27.48
N PHE A 401 -31.78 -0.17 -28.51
CA PHE A 401 -32.00 -0.51 -29.91
C PHE A 401 -30.95 -1.51 -30.36
N ILE A 402 -31.39 -2.57 -31.04
CA ILE A 402 -30.51 -3.48 -31.77
C ILE A 402 -30.22 -2.84 -33.12
N GLN A 403 -28.97 -2.96 -33.60
CA GLN A 403 -28.54 -2.39 -34.87
C GLN A 403 -27.95 -3.46 -35.79
N GLU A 404 -28.16 -3.28 -37.09
CA GLU A 404 -27.43 -4.00 -38.13
C GLU A 404 -25.96 -3.59 -38.16
N ALA A 405 -25.14 -4.37 -38.87
CA ALA A 405 -23.70 -4.14 -38.97
C ALA A 405 -23.34 -2.77 -39.58
N ASP A 406 -24.23 -2.17 -40.37
CA ASP A 406 -24.06 -0.81 -40.93
C ASP A 406 -24.52 0.31 -39.98
N GLY A 407 -25.09 -0.04 -38.82
CA GLY A 407 -25.65 0.89 -37.83
C GLY A 407 -27.13 1.22 -38.05
N SER A 408 -27.80 0.63 -39.04
CA SER A 408 -29.24 0.79 -39.22
C SER A 408 -30.01 0.26 -38.01
N MET A 409 -30.99 1.04 -37.56
CA MET A 409 -31.96 0.60 -36.54
C MET A 409 -33.27 0.14 -37.14
N ASP A 410 -33.54 0.47 -38.41
CA ASP A 410 -34.76 0.12 -39.12
C ASP A 410 -34.40 -1.03 -40.10
N PHE A 411 -34.77 -2.26 -39.75
CA PHE A 411 -34.48 -3.46 -40.53
C PHE A 411 -35.50 -4.56 -40.24
N ALA A 412 -35.42 -5.68 -40.96
CA ALA A 412 -36.19 -6.88 -40.65
C ALA A 412 -35.24 -7.93 -40.08
N GLY A 413 -35.51 -8.40 -38.86
CA GLY A 413 -34.73 -9.41 -38.17
C GLY A 413 -34.81 -10.80 -38.80
N ASP A 414 -33.88 -11.66 -38.41
CA ASP A 414 -33.81 -13.07 -38.86
C ASP A 414 -34.53 -14.05 -37.92
N GLU A 415 -35.14 -13.54 -36.83
CA GLU A 415 -35.81 -14.32 -35.78
C GLU A 415 -34.92 -15.33 -35.05
N VAL A 416 -33.60 -15.23 -35.19
CA VAL A 416 -32.61 -16.15 -34.61
C VAL A 416 -31.49 -15.41 -33.88
N SER A 417 -30.88 -14.45 -34.55
CA SER A 417 -29.80 -13.62 -34.01
C SER A 417 -30.38 -12.61 -33.03
N GLY A 418 -29.65 -12.34 -31.95
CA GLY A 418 -30.12 -11.47 -30.89
C GLY A 418 -29.00 -10.96 -30.01
N ILE A 419 -29.40 -10.57 -28.80
CA ILE A 419 -28.51 -10.11 -27.73
C ILE A 419 -29.03 -10.67 -26.41
N ASP A 420 -28.14 -11.12 -25.55
CA ASP A 420 -28.48 -11.39 -24.16
C ASP A 420 -28.33 -10.10 -23.36
N LEU A 421 -29.38 -9.71 -22.64
CA LEU A 421 -29.41 -8.55 -21.76
C LEU A 421 -29.50 -9.01 -20.32
N TYR A 422 -28.74 -8.35 -19.44
CA TYR A 422 -28.72 -8.71 -18.03
C TYR A 422 -28.43 -7.49 -17.19
N TRP A 423 -29.18 -7.34 -16.08
CA TRP A 423 -29.05 -6.27 -15.09
C TRP A 423 -28.97 -4.85 -15.68
N GLY A 424 -29.96 -4.02 -15.41
CA GLY A 424 -29.93 -2.59 -15.72
C GLY A 424 -29.97 -1.75 -14.45
N GLN A 425 -29.16 -0.70 -14.43
CA GLN A 425 -29.05 0.22 -13.32
C GLN A 425 -28.98 1.67 -13.80
N LEU A 426 -29.91 2.49 -13.31
CA LEU A 426 -29.92 3.93 -13.48
C LEU A 426 -29.64 4.58 -12.13
N GLU A 427 -28.64 5.45 -12.07
CA GLU A 427 -28.25 6.16 -10.85
C GLU A 427 -28.19 7.67 -11.14
N VAL A 428 -28.70 8.51 -10.23
CA VAL A 428 -28.64 9.98 -10.36
C VAL A 428 -27.28 10.51 -9.88
N ARG A 429 -26.25 10.25 -10.70
CA ARG A 429 -24.85 10.60 -10.46
C ARG A 429 -24.01 10.48 -11.74
N GLY A 430 -22.85 11.13 -11.81
CA GLY A 430 -21.93 11.06 -12.95
C GLY A 430 -21.19 9.76 -13.25
N SER A 431 -21.35 8.73 -12.43
CA SER A 431 -20.64 7.46 -12.62
C SER A 431 -21.38 6.30 -11.99
N ALA A 432 -21.37 5.16 -12.69
CA ALA A 432 -21.97 3.94 -12.20
C ALA A 432 -21.21 3.40 -10.97
N THR A 433 -21.93 2.76 -10.05
CA THR A 433 -21.34 1.98 -8.96
C THR A 433 -21.44 0.48 -9.21
N SER A 434 -21.03 -0.34 -8.24
CA SER A 434 -21.24 -1.78 -8.26
C SER A 434 -22.73 -2.13 -8.44
N PRO A 435 -23.04 -3.34 -8.96
CA PRO A 435 -24.42 -3.77 -9.15
C PRO A 435 -25.27 -3.69 -7.88
N ILE A 436 -26.41 -2.99 -8.00
CA ILE A 436 -27.49 -2.94 -7.01
C ILE A 436 -28.69 -3.66 -7.62
N TRP A 437 -29.06 -4.78 -7.02
CA TRP A 437 -30.17 -5.61 -7.49
C TRP A 437 -31.50 -5.07 -6.97
N THR A 438 -32.48 -5.05 -7.86
CA THR A 438 -33.84 -4.59 -7.59
C THR A 438 -34.86 -5.63 -8.02
N GLU A 439 -35.92 -5.79 -7.22
CA GLU A 439 -37.00 -6.76 -7.44
C GLU A 439 -38.35 -6.10 -7.10
N GLY A 440 -38.92 -5.38 -8.07
CA GLY A 440 -40.23 -4.73 -7.98
C GLY A 440 -40.23 -3.30 -7.43
N SER A 441 -39.10 -2.82 -6.92
CA SER A 441 -38.91 -1.43 -6.48
C SER A 441 -37.43 -1.02 -6.55
N SER A 442 -37.15 0.29 -6.56
CA SER A 442 -35.78 0.77 -6.42
C SER A 442 -35.14 0.27 -5.12
N ALA A 443 -33.82 0.15 -5.13
CA ALA A 443 -33.03 -0.29 -3.97
C ALA A 443 -31.77 0.57 -3.86
N ALA A 444 -31.34 0.78 -2.62
CA ALA A 444 -30.16 1.57 -2.31
C ALA A 444 -29.02 0.68 -1.79
N ARG A 445 -27.79 1.09 -2.11
CA ARG A 445 -26.57 0.63 -1.49
C ARG A 445 -26.00 1.76 -0.63
N GLU A 446 -25.68 1.43 0.61
CA GLU A 446 -25.10 2.36 1.56
C GLU A 446 -23.64 2.68 1.23
N ALA A 447 -23.20 3.89 1.61
CA ALA A 447 -21.83 4.35 1.39
C ALA A 447 -20.82 3.52 2.17
N ASP A 448 -19.62 3.37 1.62
CA ASP A 448 -18.50 2.71 2.30
C ASP A 448 -17.80 3.65 3.30
N GLY A 449 -17.49 3.09 4.47
CA GLY A 449 -16.81 3.74 5.57
C GLY A 449 -15.47 3.09 5.89
N VAL A 450 -14.44 3.29 5.07
CA VAL A 450 -13.13 2.64 5.27
C VAL A 450 -12.23 3.45 6.21
N ARG A 451 -11.69 2.82 7.26
CA ARG A 451 -10.81 3.48 8.22
C ARG A 451 -9.83 2.53 8.90
N THR A 452 -8.81 3.11 9.50
CA THR A 452 -7.91 2.46 10.46
C THR A 452 -7.85 3.30 11.74
N TYR A 453 -7.83 2.64 12.90
CA TYR A 453 -7.79 3.32 14.19
C TYR A 453 -6.35 3.62 14.58
N ALA A 454 -6.15 4.78 15.21
CA ALA A 454 -4.88 5.16 15.78
C ALA A 454 -4.70 4.40 17.11
N ASP A 455 -3.81 3.39 17.09
CA ASP A 455 -3.63 2.44 18.20
C ASP A 455 -2.14 2.22 18.51
N GLY A 456 -1.37 3.31 18.53
CA GLY A 456 0.03 3.30 18.95
C GLY A 456 1.05 3.36 17.81
N TRP A 457 0.65 2.98 16.59
CA TRP A 457 1.50 3.13 15.39
C TRP A 457 1.73 4.59 14.99
N GLU A 458 0.90 5.51 15.48
CA GLU A 458 0.95 6.89 15.04
C GLU A 458 1.90 7.81 15.83
N ASN A 459 2.49 8.76 15.11
CA ASN A 459 3.03 9.97 15.72
C ASN A 459 2.11 11.16 15.46
N ARG A 460 1.59 11.75 16.55
CA ARG A 460 0.64 12.88 16.49
C ARG A 460 1.31 14.25 16.30
N ARG A 461 2.63 14.32 16.43
CA ARG A 461 3.41 15.57 16.31
C ARG A 461 3.96 15.76 14.91
N GLN A 462 4.16 14.68 14.18
CA GLN A 462 4.63 14.74 12.80
C GLN A 462 4.31 13.43 12.10
N CYS A 463 4.08 13.49 10.78
CA CYS A 463 3.85 12.31 9.97
C CYS A 463 4.05 12.60 8.49
N SER A 464 4.23 11.54 7.72
CA SER A 464 4.09 11.56 6.27
C SER A 464 3.20 10.41 5.83
N VAL A 465 2.24 10.67 4.94
CA VAL A 465 1.25 9.70 4.50
C VAL A 465 1.25 9.63 2.99
N PHE A 466 1.29 8.41 2.45
CA PHE A 466 1.17 8.11 1.04
C PHE A 466 -0.06 7.25 0.81
N LEU A 467 -0.90 7.63 -0.14
CA LEU A 467 -2.08 6.87 -0.55
C LEU A 467 -2.14 6.76 -2.07
N ASP A 468 -2.12 5.52 -2.57
CA ASP A 468 -2.39 5.19 -3.96
C ASP A 468 -3.90 4.92 -4.11
N VAL A 469 -4.56 5.67 -4.99
CA VAL A 469 -5.97 5.48 -5.33
C VAL A 469 -6.18 5.46 -6.84
N ALA A 470 -7.23 4.79 -7.31
CA ALA A 470 -7.65 4.85 -8.71
C ALA A 470 -9.15 5.17 -8.79
N MET A 471 -9.54 6.21 -9.53
CA MET A 471 -10.92 6.70 -9.57
C MET A 471 -11.69 6.14 -10.78
N LYS A 472 -12.92 5.66 -10.57
CA LYS A 472 -13.78 5.11 -11.65
C LYS A 472 -14.40 6.20 -12.55
N GLY A 473 -14.49 7.44 -12.08
CA GLY A 473 -15.25 8.51 -12.76
C GLY A 473 -16.24 9.19 -11.84
N GLY A 474 -16.72 10.39 -12.20
CA GLY A 474 -17.80 11.09 -11.50
C GLY A 474 -17.53 11.41 -10.03
N GLY A 475 -18.53 11.91 -9.31
CA GLY A 475 -18.42 12.29 -7.89
C GLY A 475 -18.09 13.77 -7.67
N ALA A 476 -18.43 14.28 -6.48
CA ALA A 476 -18.30 15.70 -6.18
C ALA A 476 -16.83 16.12 -6.12
N ASN A 477 -16.57 17.38 -6.40
CA ASN A 477 -15.24 17.96 -6.28
C ASN A 477 -14.68 17.89 -4.85
N ASP A 478 -15.57 17.75 -3.87
CA ASP A 478 -15.28 17.72 -2.45
C ASP A 478 -15.24 16.28 -1.89
N ASP A 479 -15.23 15.26 -2.76
CA ASP A 479 -15.01 13.88 -2.34
C ASP A 479 -13.65 13.77 -1.66
N ASN A 480 -13.59 13.15 -0.48
CA ASN A 480 -12.38 13.07 0.32
C ASN A 480 -11.58 11.83 -0.05
N ILE A 481 -10.27 12.00 -0.22
CA ILE A 481 -9.31 10.94 -0.54
C ILE A 481 -8.77 10.32 0.74
N VAL A 482 -8.35 11.18 1.66
CA VAL A 482 -7.79 10.77 2.94
C VAL A 482 -8.10 11.82 3.99
N THR A 483 -8.49 11.37 5.17
CA THR A 483 -8.71 12.24 6.32
C THR A 483 -8.04 11.69 7.58
N LEU A 484 -7.11 12.45 8.15
CA LEU A 484 -6.60 12.24 9.51
C LEU A 484 -7.46 13.06 10.48
N GLY A 485 -7.87 12.50 11.62
CA GLY A 485 -8.55 13.31 12.64
C GLY A 485 -8.99 12.58 13.90
N ALA A 486 -9.62 13.34 14.80
CA ALA A 486 -10.00 12.89 16.14
C ALA A 486 -11.26 12.01 16.17
N GLY A 487 -11.87 11.73 15.02
CA GLY A 487 -13.08 10.92 14.90
C GLY A 487 -14.37 11.56 15.44
N SER A 488 -14.28 12.77 16.02
CA SER A 488 -15.39 13.64 16.42
C SER A 488 -15.11 15.07 15.92
N GLY A 489 -16.15 15.90 15.78
CA GLY A 489 -16.09 17.13 14.98
C GLY A 489 -15.08 18.17 15.47
N GLY A 490 -14.36 18.77 14.51
CA GLY A 490 -13.56 19.99 14.66
C GLY A 490 -12.14 19.81 14.14
N GLU A 491 -11.45 18.76 14.56
CA GLU A 491 -10.03 18.58 14.32
C GLU A 491 -9.74 17.53 13.25
N ARG A 492 -9.28 17.98 12.08
CA ARG A 492 -8.98 17.11 10.94
C ARG A 492 -8.02 17.72 9.95
N MET A 493 -7.35 16.85 9.21
CA MET A 493 -6.62 17.16 8.00
C MET A 493 -7.18 16.30 6.87
N VAL A 494 -7.61 16.97 5.81
CA VAL A 494 -8.34 16.38 4.70
C VAL A 494 -7.60 16.68 3.41
N ILE A 495 -7.48 15.68 2.54
CA ILE A 495 -7.18 15.87 1.13
C ILE A 495 -8.42 15.46 0.35
N SER A 496 -8.97 16.39 -0.43
CA SER A 496 -10.08 16.10 -1.34
C SER A 496 -9.60 15.69 -2.72
N LYS A 497 -10.55 15.26 -3.55
CA LYS A 497 -10.35 14.92 -4.95
C LYS A 497 -9.83 16.10 -5.77
N ARG A 498 -10.16 17.35 -5.47
CA ARG A 498 -9.47 18.51 -6.07
C ARG A 498 -8.04 18.72 -5.53
N GLY A 499 -7.49 17.76 -4.79
CA GLY A 499 -6.31 17.96 -3.96
C GLY A 499 -6.50 19.10 -2.95
N GLN A 500 -7.74 19.50 -2.66
CA GLN A 500 -7.96 20.57 -1.69
C GLN A 500 -7.50 20.07 -0.33
N VAL A 501 -6.52 20.77 0.23
CA VAL A 501 -6.07 20.53 1.59
C VAL A 501 -6.86 21.41 2.53
N TYR A 502 -7.45 20.78 3.55
CA TYR A 502 -8.14 21.48 4.62
C TYR A 502 -7.62 20.96 5.95
N VAL A 503 -7.14 21.88 6.79
CA VAL A 503 -6.86 21.59 8.20
C VAL A 503 -7.85 22.39 9.03
N ALA A 504 -8.66 21.70 9.83
CA ALA A 504 -9.41 22.32 10.89
C ALA A 504 -8.84 21.93 12.24
N SER A 505 -8.84 22.94 13.10
CA SER A 505 -8.40 22.82 14.48
C SER A 505 -9.59 22.73 15.43
N PRO A 506 -9.37 22.25 16.67
CA PRO A 506 -10.41 22.22 17.70
C PRO A 506 -11.10 23.57 17.93
N ASP A 507 -10.39 24.68 17.72
CA ASP A 507 -10.89 26.04 17.93
C ASP A 507 -11.81 26.56 16.80
N GLY A 508 -12.09 25.73 15.79
CA GLY A 508 -12.95 26.10 14.65
C GLY A 508 -12.27 26.97 13.59
N ASN A 509 -11.01 27.35 13.78
CA ASN A 509 -10.21 27.98 12.74
C ASN A 509 -9.78 26.93 11.72
N SER A 510 -10.17 27.13 10.47
CA SER A 510 -9.71 26.36 9.32
C SER A 510 -8.66 27.13 8.54
N PHE A 511 -7.53 26.49 8.24
CA PHE A 511 -6.70 26.94 7.14
C PHE A 511 -7.32 26.40 5.85
N ALA A 512 -7.84 27.31 5.03
CA ALA A 512 -8.41 26.99 3.73
C ALA A 512 -7.57 27.64 2.64
N GLY A 513 -7.22 26.88 1.61
CA GLY A 513 -7.17 27.47 0.27
C GLY A 513 -5.95 27.15 -0.56
N HIS A 514 -5.59 25.88 -0.72
CA HIS A 514 -4.90 25.49 -1.94
C HIS A 514 -5.72 24.45 -2.68
N ASN A 515 -6.31 24.89 -3.79
CA ASN A 515 -6.96 24.01 -4.74
C ASN A 515 -5.90 23.53 -5.71
N PHE A 516 -5.81 22.22 -5.85
CA PHE A 516 -5.10 21.63 -6.95
C PHE A 516 -6.15 21.36 -8.04
N SER A 517 -5.71 21.15 -9.26
CA SER A 517 -6.60 20.61 -10.30
C SER A 517 -5.87 19.44 -10.92
N PRO A 518 -5.58 18.39 -10.12
CA PRO A 518 -4.95 17.20 -10.68
C PRO A 518 -5.88 16.65 -11.74
N SER A 519 -5.33 16.29 -12.91
CA SER A 519 -6.06 15.50 -13.90
C SER A 519 -6.20 14.09 -13.35
N LEU A 520 -7.20 13.89 -12.50
CA LEU A 520 -7.56 12.58 -11.99
C LEU A 520 -8.46 11.96 -13.03
N TYR A 521 -8.04 10.92 -13.73
CA TYR A 521 -8.85 9.85 -14.36
C TYR A 521 -8.01 9.15 -15.45
N PRO A 522 -8.20 7.85 -15.70
CA PRO A 522 -8.66 6.77 -14.80
C PRO A 522 -7.49 6.07 -14.08
N ASP A 523 -6.27 6.60 -14.22
CA ASP A 523 -5.06 5.96 -13.74
C ASP A 523 -4.89 6.06 -12.21
N THR A 524 -3.94 5.27 -11.70
CA THR A 524 -3.55 5.35 -10.29
C THR A 524 -2.93 6.71 -10.02
N THR A 525 -3.46 7.41 -9.02
CA THR A 525 -2.90 8.65 -8.48
C THR A 525 -2.31 8.39 -7.11
N THR A 526 -1.08 8.84 -6.89
CA THR A 526 -0.44 8.80 -5.58
C THR A 526 -0.53 10.17 -4.93
N TYR A 527 -1.21 10.22 -3.78
CA TYR A 527 -1.26 11.39 -2.91
C TYR A 527 -0.24 11.20 -1.80
N ALA A 528 0.64 12.18 -1.60
CA ALA A 528 1.55 12.19 -0.47
C ALA A 528 1.48 13.53 0.25
N PHE A 529 1.45 13.51 1.58
CA PHE A 529 1.60 14.72 2.37
C PHE A 529 2.43 14.47 3.62
N ALA A 530 3.10 15.51 4.10
CA ALA A 530 3.82 15.51 5.36
C ALA A 530 3.38 16.69 6.23
N TYR A 531 3.41 16.46 7.53
CA TYR A 531 3.02 17.43 8.55
C TYR A 531 4.01 17.39 9.71
N GLU A 532 4.31 18.57 10.25
CA GLU A 532 5.03 18.77 11.49
C GLU A 532 4.31 19.80 12.39
N GLU A 533 4.13 19.47 13.67
CA GLU A 533 3.54 20.33 14.70
C GLU A 533 4.36 21.62 14.83
N GLN A 534 3.69 22.77 14.70
CA GLN A 534 4.35 24.09 14.65
C GLN A 534 5.38 24.22 13.52
N GLY A 535 5.35 23.31 12.55
CA GLY A 535 6.27 23.23 11.43
C GLY A 535 5.53 23.35 10.10
N ARG A 536 6.11 22.71 9.08
CA ARG A 536 5.63 22.79 7.70
C ARG A 536 4.57 21.75 7.41
N PHE A 537 3.81 22.03 6.36
CA PHE A 537 3.00 21.04 5.68
C PHE A 537 3.41 20.98 4.21
N ASP A 538 3.82 19.82 3.74
CA ASP A 538 4.18 19.58 2.35
C ASP A 538 3.21 18.59 1.72
N MET A 539 2.96 18.74 0.43
CA MET A 539 2.17 17.79 -0.34
C MET A 539 2.76 17.61 -1.72
N ALA A 540 2.75 16.38 -2.21
CA ALA A 540 3.10 16.00 -3.56
C ALA A 540 2.00 15.08 -4.14
N ILE A 541 1.71 15.24 -5.42
CA ILE A 541 0.84 14.36 -6.19
C ILE A 541 1.65 13.87 -7.38
N ASN A 542 1.62 12.56 -7.64
CA ASN A 542 2.24 11.89 -8.79
C ASN A 542 3.69 12.34 -9.04
N GLN A 543 4.61 12.00 -8.15
CA GLN A 543 6.05 12.29 -8.29
C GLN A 543 6.37 13.78 -8.51
N GLY A 544 5.58 14.66 -7.88
CA GLY A 544 5.77 16.10 -8.01
C GLY A 544 5.16 16.74 -9.25
N GLU A 545 4.34 16.02 -10.05
CA GLU A 545 3.47 16.65 -11.07
C GLU A 545 2.67 17.81 -10.48
N SER A 546 2.31 17.71 -9.20
CA SER A 546 1.74 18.80 -8.43
C SER A 546 2.21 18.76 -6.97
N SER A 547 3.11 19.68 -6.61
CA SER A 547 3.60 19.82 -5.24
C SER A 547 3.43 21.21 -4.66
N ARG A 548 3.31 21.31 -3.33
CA ARG A 548 3.30 22.58 -2.58
C ARG A 548 3.89 22.40 -1.19
N THR A 549 4.51 23.47 -0.72
CA THR A 549 4.77 23.73 0.69
C THR A 549 3.76 24.77 1.17
N LEU A 550 3.05 24.46 2.25
CA LEU A 550 2.13 25.37 2.94
C LEU A 550 2.85 26.04 4.11
N GLU A 551 2.39 27.24 4.48
CA GLU A 551 2.96 28.01 5.60
C GLU A 551 2.82 27.28 6.94
N ILE A 552 3.59 27.75 7.93
CA ILE A 552 3.72 27.13 9.25
C ILE A 552 2.35 27.01 9.93
N MET A 553 1.99 25.78 10.33
CA MET A 553 0.78 25.53 11.13
C MET A 553 1.02 25.92 12.60
N SER A 554 1.18 27.23 12.85
CA SER A 554 1.41 27.75 14.20
C SER A 554 0.26 27.38 15.14
N ASP A 555 0.61 26.85 16.32
CA ASP A 555 -0.29 26.51 17.43
C ASP A 555 -1.34 25.41 17.18
N LYS A 556 -1.20 24.60 16.12
CA LYS A 556 -2.12 23.49 15.84
C LYS A 556 -1.45 22.14 16.05
N ARG A 557 -1.91 21.39 17.05
CA ARG A 557 -1.69 19.94 17.19
C ARG A 557 -2.85 19.23 16.51
N MET A 558 -2.64 17.99 16.04
CA MET A 558 -3.74 17.11 15.62
C MET A 558 -3.95 15.97 16.62
N GLY A 559 -5.13 15.93 17.23
CA GLY A 559 -5.70 14.73 17.80
C GLY A 559 -5.99 13.73 16.69
N MET A 560 -5.17 12.69 16.58
CA MET A 560 -5.45 11.58 15.68
C MET A 560 -6.01 10.40 16.48
N ALA A 561 -7.26 10.06 16.19
CA ALA A 561 -7.92 8.86 16.69
C ALA A 561 -8.15 7.82 15.58
N ARG A 562 -8.20 8.28 14.32
CA ARG A 562 -8.31 7.43 13.15
C ARG A 562 -7.79 8.11 11.89
N LEU A 563 -7.46 7.28 10.92
CA LEU A 563 -7.28 7.64 9.53
C LEU A 563 -8.45 7.07 8.72
N THR A 564 -9.12 7.91 7.94
CA THR A 564 -10.30 7.56 7.14
C THR A 564 -9.91 7.64 5.66
N LEU A 565 -10.28 6.61 4.89
CA LEU A 565 -9.82 6.41 3.52
C LEU A 565 -11.00 6.55 2.56
N GLY A 566 -10.87 7.48 1.62
CA GLY A 566 -11.85 7.70 0.56
C GLY A 566 -13.21 8.25 1.03
N ASN A 567 -13.28 8.85 2.22
CA ASN A 567 -14.50 9.40 2.80
C ASN A 567 -14.20 10.53 3.81
N GLN A 568 -15.26 11.19 4.27
CA GLN A 568 -15.16 12.24 5.27
C GLN A 568 -15.05 11.67 6.70
N HIS A 569 -14.30 12.35 7.59
CA HIS A 569 -14.14 11.89 8.97
C HIS A 569 -15.41 11.85 9.85
N THR A 570 -16.52 12.51 9.51
CA THR A 570 -17.70 12.64 10.41
C THR A 570 -19.03 12.29 9.75
N GLY A 571 -19.02 11.90 8.47
CA GLY A 571 -20.26 11.69 7.74
C GLY A 571 -20.06 10.80 6.53
N TRP A 572 -21.19 10.40 5.97
CA TRP A 572 -21.29 9.53 4.79
C TRP A 572 -21.32 10.32 3.47
N SER A 573 -20.99 11.62 3.53
CA SER A 573 -20.84 12.51 2.39
C SER A 573 -19.41 12.53 1.86
N GLY A 574 -19.25 12.85 0.57
CA GLY A 574 -17.94 13.00 -0.06
C GLY A 574 -17.13 11.69 -0.06
N VAL A 575 -17.80 10.57 -0.32
CA VAL A 575 -17.14 9.26 -0.46
C VAL A 575 -16.73 9.08 -1.92
N MET A 576 -15.46 8.77 -2.14
CA MET A 576 -14.94 8.53 -3.49
C MET A 576 -15.62 7.32 -4.15
N ASN A 577 -15.71 7.34 -5.48
CA ASN A 577 -16.07 6.16 -6.28
C ASN A 577 -14.80 5.62 -6.98
N GLY A 578 -14.17 4.61 -6.38
CA GLY A 578 -12.91 4.07 -6.90
C GLY A 578 -12.24 3.03 -6.01
N TYR A 579 -10.95 2.84 -6.21
CA TYR A 579 -10.14 1.82 -5.55
C TYR A 579 -9.10 2.44 -4.62
N LEU A 580 -9.03 1.91 -3.39
CA LEU A 580 -7.90 2.09 -2.49
C LEU A 580 -6.86 1.00 -2.81
N ARG A 581 -5.63 1.40 -3.14
CA ARG A 581 -4.59 0.46 -3.63
C ARG A 581 -3.48 0.26 -2.63
N ARG A 582 -2.92 1.33 -2.07
CA ARG A 582 -1.87 1.26 -1.04
C ARG A 582 -1.95 2.43 -0.09
N LEU A 583 -1.63 2.20 1.18
CA LEU A 583 -1.45 3.20 2.22
C LEU A 583 -0.10 2.93 2.90
N ARG A 584 0.71 3.97 3.04
CA ARG A 584 1.94 3.98 3.85
C ARG A 584 1.91 5.18 4.78
N TYR A 585 2.21 4.96 6.04
CA TYR A 585 2.33 6.02 7.04
C TYR A 585 3.72 5.98 7.66
N TYR A 586 4.36 7.13 7.71
CA TYR A 586 5.64 7.36 8.35
C TYR A 586 5.44 8.25 9.59
N PRO A 587 6.02 7.91 10.73
CA PRO A 587 5.85 8.62 12.01
C PRO A 587 6.72 9.89 12.10
N TYR A 588 7.25 10.37 10.98
CA TYR A 588 8.14 11.52 10.90
C TYR A 588 7.81 12.37 9.68
N TYR A 589 8.19 13.64 9.74
CA TYR A 589 8.03 14.57 8.64
C TYR A 589 9.09 14.32 7.55
N MET A 590 8.64 14.16 6.31
CA MET A 590 9.49 14.11 5.12
C MET A 590 9.43 15.47 4.41
N PRO A 591 10.58 16.11 4.14
CA PRO A 591 10.62 17.31 3.30
C PRO A 591 10.07 17.03 1.90
N LEU A 592 9.54 18.06 1.23
CA LEU A 592 8.92 17.91 -0.08
C LEU A 592 9.74 17.09 -1.11
N ALA A 593 11.06 17.31 -1.19
CA ALA A 593 11.91 16.58 -2.13
C ALA A 593 11.97 15.06 -1.84
N GLU A 594 11.85 14.67 -0.57
CA GLU A 594 11.78 13.27 -0.16
C GLU A 594 10.39 12.69 -0.44
N LEU A 595 9.32 13.47 -0.20
CA LEU A 595 7.96 13.07 -0.59
C LEU A 595 7.87 12.77 -2.09
N GLU A 596 8.39 13.66 -2.93
CA GLU A 596 8.38 13.49 -4.40
C GLU A 596 9.19 12.26 -4.84
N ALA A 597 10.31 11.97 -4.17
CA ALA A 597 11.17 10.84 -4.52
C ALA A 597 10.60 9.47 -4.12
N LEU A 598 9.68 9.41 -3.16
CA LEU A 598 9.12 8.17 -2.60
C LEU A 598 7.75 7.76 -3.17
N GLN A 599 7.17 8.61 -4.02
CA GLN A 599 5.96 8.29 -4.79
C GLN A 599 6.26 7.31 -5.92
#